data_AF-A0A433JLM6-F1
#
_entry.id   AF-A0A433JLM6-F1
#
_cell.length_a   1.000
_cell.length_b   1.000
_cell.length_c   1.000
_cell.angle_alpha   90.00
_cell.angle_beta   90.00
_cell.angle_gamma   90.00
#
_symmetry.space_group_name_H-M   'P 1'
#
loop_
_entity.id
_entity.type
_entity.pdbx_description
1 polymer ?
#
loop_
_entity_poly.entity_id
_entity_poly.type
_entity_poly.pdbx_seq_one_letter_code
_entity_poly.pdbx_strand_id
1 'polypeptide(L)'
;MADPKDFLPEDFEQLAEEQRKLLREDEEYDPIAQIEKVYQIWWHWADFHLFIVSPSIFDTIAPPKIIPPEILEDGTREFVYTIHDHGYKLSASKGEDMYIAGMSMCKLYYTIEKMIYLLVEKLKAGEIGTETEVQVAFGGHELAQRKAFESIINLLYNVVVTNFDPGIWGERYLQTVKRLSDQGYGYPTEAPRTPYRTPRISSSPSKR
;
A
#
# COMPACT_ATOMS: atom_id res chain seq x y z
N MET A 1 -0.64 -55.49 39.19
CA MET A 1 0.37 -55.20 38.14
C MET A 1 -0.39 -55.27 36.82
N ALA A 2 -0.63 -54.13 36.17
CA ALA A 2 -1.30 -54.11 34.87
C ALA A 2 -0.23 -54.35 33.78
N ASP A 3 -0.52 -55.26 32.85
CA ASP A 3 0.37 -55.72 31.80
C ASP A 3 0.64 -54.61 30.76
N PRO A 4 1.90 -54.39 30.32
CA PRO A 4 2.26 -53.29 29.43
C PRO A 4 2.11 -53.67 27.94
N LYS A 5 0.97 -54.26 27.55
CA LYS A 5 0.68 -54.64 26.16
C LYS A 5 -0.81 -54.61 25.86
N ASP A 6 -1.38 -53.42 25.73
CA ASP A 6 -2.63 -53.18 25.00
C ASP A 6 -2.72 -51.68 24.64
N PHE A 7 -1.77 -51.20 23.84
CA PHE A 7 -1.94 -49.94 23.10
C PHE A 7 -2.00 -50.31 21.63
N LEU A 8 -3.18 -50.22 21.02
CA LEU A 8 -3.37 -50.54 19.61
C LEU A 8 -2.75 -49.40 18.76
N PRO A 9 -2.20 -49.68 17.57
CA PRO A 9 -1.65 -48.65 16.67
C PRO A 9 -2.65 -47.53 16.34
N GLU A 10 -3.95 -47.86 16.31
CA GLU A 10 -5.06 -46.93 16.09
C GLU A 10 -5.20 -45.89 17.21
N ASP A 11 -4.85 -46.23 18.46
CA ASP A 11 -4.88 -45.31 19.60
C ASP A 11 -3.75 -44.27 19.51
N PHE A 12 -2.59 -44.65 18.96
CA PHE A 12 -1.48 -43.73 18.72
C PHE A 12 -1.77 -42.74 17.58
N GLU A 13 -2.46 -43.20 16.52
CA GLU A 13 -2.87 -42.32 15.42
C GLU A 13 -3.93 -41.31 15.87
N GLN A 14 -4.92 -41.75 16.65
CA GLN A 14 -5.94 -40.86 17.22
C GLN A 14 -5.32 -39.85 18.19
N LEU A 15 -4.43 -40.27 19.09
CA LEU A 15 -3.70 -39.36 19.99
C LEU A 15 -2.82 -38.36 19.20
N ALA A 16 -2.18 -38.79 18.11
CA ALA A 16 -1.38 -37.92 17.26
C ALA A 16 -2.23 -36.95 16.44
N GLU A 17 -3.48 -37.29 16.12
CA GLU A 17 -4.43 -36.42 15.43
C GLU A 17 -5.07 -35.43 16.41
N GLU A 18 -5.42 -35.86 17.62
CA GLU A 18 -5.87 -35.00 18.72
C GLU A 18 -4.79 -34.01 19.15
N GLN A 19 -3.54 -34.44 19.30
CA GLN A 19 -2.42 -33.53 19.56
C GLN A 19 -2.20 -32.54 18.43
N ARG A 20 -2.31 -32.96 17.16
CA ARG A 20 -2.24 -32.04 16.02
C ARG A 20 -3.40 -31.05 15.99
N LYS A 21 -4.59 -31.47 16.43
CA LYS A 21 -5.76 -30.60 16.54
C LYS A 21 -5.60 -29.59 17.68
N LEU A 22 -5.13 -30.01 18.85
CA LEU A 22 -4.83 -29.13 19.98
C LEU A 22 -3.73 -28.13 19.65
N LEU A 23 -2.66 -28.54 18.97
CA LEU A 23 -1.60 -27.64 18.51
C LEU A 23 -2.12 -26.62 17.49
N ARG A 24 -3.03 -27.04 16.58
CA ARG A 24 -3.71 -26.12 15.65
C ARG A 24 -4.63 -25.15 16.39
N GLU A 25 -5.37 -25.61 17.38
CA GLU A 25 -6.25 -24.76 18.20
C GLU A 25 -5.43 -23.75 19.00
N ASP A 26 -4.32 -24.17 19.61
CA ASP A 26 -3.40 -23.28 20.33
C ASP A 26 -2.73 -22.24 19.40
N GLU A 27 -2.33 -22.64 18.17
CA GLU A 27 -1.84 -21.71 17.14
C GLU A 27 -2.93 -20.79 16.57
N GLU A 28 -4.19 -21.23 16.56
CA GLU A 28 -5.34 -20.46 16.06
C GLU A 28 -5.77 -19.36 17.05
N TYR A 29 -5.52 -19.58 18.35
CA TYR A 29 -5.77 -18.60 19.42
C TYR A 29 -4.53 -17.83 19.91
N ASP A 30 -3.35 -18.03 19.31
CA ASP A 30 -2.17 -17.20 19.62
C ASP A 30 -2.45 -15.71 19.28
N PRO A 31 -2.45 -14.80 20.29
CA PRO A 31 -2.71 -13.38 20.06
C PRO A 31 -1.73 -12.73 19.08
N ILE A 32 -0.48 -13.21 19.01
CA ILE A 32 0.52 -12.67 18.09
C ILE A 32 0.16 -13.03 16.65
N ALA A 33 -0.12 -14.32 16.38
CA ALA A 33 -0.58 -14.77 15.08
C ALA A 33 -1.88 -14.08 14.63
N GLN A 34 -2.78 -13.72 15.56
CA GLN A 34 -3.99 -12.96 15.22
C GLN A 34 -3.69 -11.54 14.73
N ILE A 35 -2.72 -10.84 15.33
CA ILE A 35 -2.29 -9.50 14.88
C ILE A 35 -1.76 -9.59 13.44
N GLU A 36 -0.96 -10.61 13.12
CA GLU A 36 -0.42 -10.82 11.78
C GLU A 36 -1.53 -11.09 10.75
N LYS A 37 -2.53 -11.90 11.10
CA LYS A 37 -3.71 -12.16 10.25
C LYS A 37 -4.50 -10.88 9.98
N VAL A 38 -4.72 -10.05 11.01
CA VAL A 38 -5.40 -8.75 10.84
C VAL A 38 -4.59 -7.82 9.95
N TYR A 39 -3.27 -7.74 10.13
CA TYR A 39 -2.39 -6.96 9.25
C TYR A 39 -2.48 -7.45 7.80
N GLN A 40 -2.50 -8.76 7.57
CA GLN A 40 -2.63 -9.32 6.23
C GLN A 40 -3.99 -9.04 5.59
N ILE A 41 -5.09 -9.11 6.35
CA ILE A 41 -6.41 -8.70 5.87
C ILE A 41 -6.42 -7.21 5.53
N TRP A 42 -5.82 -6.37 6.38
CA TRP A 42 -5.67 -4.94 6.10
C TRP A 42 -4.82 -4.70 4.85
N TRP A 43 -3.80 -5.51 4.58
CA TRP A 43 -3.05 -5.45 3.33
C TRP A 43 -3.93 -5.80 2.11
N HIS A 44 -4.80 -6.81 2.22
CA HIS A 44 -5.73 -7.14 1.15
C HIS A 44 -6.67 -5.96 0.84
N TRP A 45 -7.08 -5.25 1.88
CA TRP A 45 -8.02 -4.13 1.79
C TRP A 45 -7.32 -2.77 1.89
N ALA A 46 -6.02 -2.72 1.61
CA ALA A 46 -5.17 -1.58 1.93
C ALA A 46 -5.75 -0.27 1.41
N ASP A 47 -5.75 0.71 2.31
CA ASP A 47 -6.14 2.08 2.07
C ASP A 47 -4.94 3.01 2.26
N PHE A 48 -5.08 4.21 1.72
CA PHE A 48 -4.10 5.27 1.88
C PHE A 48 -4.79 6.63 1.92
N HIS A 49 -4.34 7.46 2.85
CA HIS A 49 -4.82 8.83 3.04
C HIS A 49 -3.63 9.76 3.08
N LEU A 50 -3.69 10.82 2.28
CA LEU A 50 -2.72 11.91 2.25
C LEU A 50 -3.43 13.17 2.75
N PHE A 51 -3.02 13.65 3.92
CA PHE A 51 -3.52 14.88 4.52
C PHE A 51 -2.53 16.01 4.28
N ILE A 52 -3.01 17.15 3.80
CA ILE A 52 -2.24 18.38 3.70
C ILE A 52 -2.50 19.17 4.98
N VAL A 53 -1.50 19.24 5.85
CA VAL A 53 -1.60 19.88 7.17
C VAL A 53 -1.26 21.37 7.05
N SER A 54 -0.21 21.69 6.32
CA SER A 54 0.22 23.05 6.02
C SER A 54 0.76 23.11 4.60
N PRO A 55 0.43 24.13 3.79
CA PRO A 55 -0.38 25.30 4.11
C PRO A 55 -1.89 24.99 4.19
N SER A 56 -2.62 25.68 5.08
CA SER A 56 -4.07 25.51 5.29
C SER A 56 -4.95 26.22 4.25
N ILE A 57 -4.38 26.56 3.08
CA ILE A 57 -5.05 27.29 1.99
C ILE A 57 -6.07 26.42 1.23
N PHE A 58 -6.11 25.13 1.50
CA PHE A 58 -7.01 24.19 0.83
C PHE A 58 -8.32 24.07 1.60
N ASP A 59 -9.37 24.72 1.08
CA ASP A 59 -10.71 24.63 1.65
C ASP A 59 -11.23 23.19 1.68
N THR A 60 -12.02 22.88 2.70
CA THR A 60 -12.65 21.57 2.82
C THR A 60 -13.77 21.42 1.78
N ILE A 61 -13.72 20.33 1.00
CA ILE A 61 -14.74 19.98 0.01
C ILE A 61 -15.64 18.89 0.59
N ALA A 62 -16.92 19.22 0.77
CA ALA A 62 -17.94 18.29 1.27
C ALA A 62 -19.24 18.41 0.44
N PRO A 63 -19.72 17.33 -0.21
CA PRO A 63 -19.14 15.97 -0.27
C PRO A 63 -17.83 15.92 -1.08
N PRO A 64 -16.96 14.90 -0.88
CA PRO A 64 -15.70 14.81 -1.58
C PRO A 64 -15.88 14.72 -3.10
N LYS A 65 -14.99 15.37 -3.85
CA LYS A 65 -14.92 15.23 -5.30
C LYS A 65 -14.35 13.85 -5.62
N ILE A 66 -15.11 13.08 -6.41
CA ILE A 66 -14.71 11.75 -6.86
C ILE A 66 -13.88 11.91 -8.14
N ILE A 67 -12.64 11.43 -8.13
CA ILE A 67 -11.71 11.45 -9.26
C ILE A 67 -11.57 10.02 -9.79
N PRO A 68 -12.30 9.65 -10.85
CA PRO A 68 -12.17 8.33 -11.47
C PRO A 68 -10.85 8.20 -12.26
N PRO A 69 -10.47 6.98 -12.67
CA PRO A 69 -9.39 6.77 -13.63
C PRO A 69 -9.68 7.48 -14.96
N GLU A 70 -8.71 8.23 -15.48
CA GLU A 70 -8.87 8.97 -16.74
C GLU A 70 -8.74 8.05 -17.96
N ILE A 71 -9.31 8.49 -19.09
CA ILE A 71 -9.16 7.82 -20.38
C ILE A 71 -7.91 8.39 -21.06
N LEU A 72 -6.99 7.51 -21.43
CA LEU A 72 -5.76 7.82 -22.15
C LEU A 72 -6.04 8.01 -23.65
N GLU A 73 -5.08 8.57 -24.39
CA GLU A 73 -5.21 8.87 -25.82
C GLU A 73 -5.55 7.65 -26.68
N ASP A 74 -5.14 6.46 -26.24
CA ASP A 74 -5.40 5.17 -26.91
C ASP A 74 -6.77 4.56 -26.56
N GLY A 75 -7.58 5.25 -25.74
CA GLY A 75 -8.88 4.80 -25.28
C GLY A 75 -8.83 3.85 -24.08
N THR A 76 -7.66 3.48 -23.59
CA THR A 76 -7.52 2.71 -22.33
C THR A 76 -7.71 3.61 -21.11
N ARG A 77 -7.99 3.01 -19.94
CA ARG A 77 -8.09 3.77 -18.69
C ARG A 77 -6.78 3.67 -17.91
N GLU A 78 -6.46 4.72 -17.17
CA GLU A 78 -5.38 4.71 -16.20
C GLU A 78 -5.52 3.52 -15.24
N PHE A 79 -4.40 2.88 -14.91
CA PHE A 79 -4.40 1.75 -13.98
C PHE A 79 -4.31 2.21 -12.53
N VAL A 80 -5.37 2.86 -12.05
CA VAL A 80 -5.50 3.41 -10.70
C VAL A 80 -6.87 3.09 -10.10
N TYR A 81 -6.99 3.19 -8.78
CA TYR A 81 -8.28 3.22 -8.09
C TYR A 81 -8.87 4.63 -8.13
N THR A 82 -10.15 4.73 -7.81
CA THR A 82 -10.84 6.02 -7.65
C THR A 82 -10.29 6.77 -6.43
N ILE A 83 -9.95 8.04 -6.62
CA ILE A 83 -9.45 8.94 -5.56
C ILE A 83 -10.59 9.83 -5.08
N HIS A 84 -10.71 10.00 -3.77
CA HIS A 84 -11.64 10.93 -3.15
C HIS A 84 -10.90 12.16 -2.66
N ASP A 85 -11.27 13.33 -3.18
CA ASP A 85 -10.66 14.61 -2.87
C ASP A 85 -11.57 15.45 -1.96
N HIS A 86 -11.13 15.65 -0.72
CA HIS A 86 -11.79 16.48 0.29
C HIS A 86 -11.19 17.89 0.37
N GLY A 87 -10.35 18.29 -0.59
CA GLY A 87 -9.59 19.54 -0.55
C GLY A 87 -8.27 19.34 0.19
N TYR A 88 -8.34 19.27 1.53
CA TYR A 88 -7.20 19.06 2.43
C TYR A 88 -6.76 17.59 2.56
N LYS A 89 -7.56 16.64 2.06
CA LYS A 89 -7.29 15.20 2.15
C LYS A 89 -7.58 14.50 0.82
N LEU A 90 -6.62 13.72 0.34
CA LEU A 90 -6.81 12.74 -0.73
C LEU A 90 -6.87 11.33 -0.14
N SER A 91 -7.84 10.51 -0.54
CA SER A 91 -7.96 9.14 -0.05
C SER A 91 -8.34 8.15 -1.13
N ALA A 92 -7.76 6.95 -1.07
CA ALA A 92 -8.09 5.82 -1.94
C ALA A 92 -7.90 4.50 -1.20
N SER A 93 -8.53 3.43 -1.70
CA SER A 93 -8.34 2.08 -1.18
C SER A 93 -8.47 1.03 -2.27
N LYS A 94 -8.08 -0.20 -1.94
CA LYS A 94 -8.31 -1.38 -2.78
C LYS A 94 -9.77 -1.84 -2.80
N GLY A 95 -10.73 -1.03 -2.32
CA GLY A 95 -12.14 -1.41 -2.13
C GLY A 95 -12.81 -2.05 -3.35
N GLU A 96 -12.47 -1.62 -4.57
CA GLU A 96 -12.97 -2.19 -5.83
C GLU A 96 -12.60 -3.68 -5.98
N ASP A 97 -11.37 -4.04 -5.61
CA ASP A 97 -10.76 -5.36 -5.85
C ASP A 97 -10.39 -6.07 -4.53
N MET A 98 -10.98 -5.67 -3.39
CA MET A 98 -10.47 -6.01 -2.05
C MET A 98 -10.47 -7.52 -1.73
N TYR A 99 -11.33 -8.30 -2.38
CA TYR A 99 -11.40 -9.76 -2.23
C TYR A 99 -10.59 -10.54 -3.29
N ILE A 100 -10.00 -9.86 -4.27
CA ILE A 100 -9.36 -10.50 -5.45
C ILE A 100 -7.88 -10.07 -5.57
N ALA A 101 -7.56 -8.82 -5.26
CA ALA A 101 -6.20 -8.28 -5.39
C ALA A 101 -5.17 -8.98 -4.46
N GLY A 102 -5.63 -9.56 -3.34
CA GLY A 102 -4.76 -10.22 -2.36
C GLY A 102 -3.64 -9.30 -1.89
N MET A 103 -2.40 -9.77 -1.93
CA MET A 103 -1.21 -8.99 -1.55
C MET A 103 -0.71 -8.02 -2.63
N SER A 104 -1.31 -8.00 -3.83
CA SER A 104 -0.88 -7.11 -4.90
C SER A 104 -1.12 -5.64 -4.51
N MET A 105 -0.05 -4.84 -4.56
CA MET A 105 -0.09 -3.39 -4.29
C MET A 105 0.05 -2.55 -5.54
N CYS A 106 0.25 -3.16 -6.71
CA CYS A 106 0.64 -2.44 -7.92
C CYS A 106 -0.35 -1.34 -8.34
N LYS A 107 -1.66 -1.65 -8.39
CA LYS A 107 -2.72 -0.66 -8.69
C LYS A 107 -2.78 0.44 -7.62
N LEU A 108 -2.60 0.08 -6.35
CA LEU A 108 -2.60 1.05 -5.25
C LEU A 108 -1.37 1.96 -5.31
N TYR A 109 -0.18 1.43 -5.58
CA TYR A 109 1.04 2.23 -5.74
C TYR A 109 0.94 3.21 -6.90
N TYR A 110 0.33 2.82 -8.02
CA TYR A 110 0.06 3.76 -9.12
C TYR A 110 -0.97 4.82 -8.74
N THR A 111 -1.95 4.45 -7.92
CA THR A 111 -2.91 5.40 -7.35
C THR A 111 -2.22 6.41 -6.44
N ILE A 112 -1.27 5.97 -5.59
CA ILE A 112 -0.47 6.84 -4.72
C ILE A 112 0.38 7.80 -5.54
N GLU A 113 1.03 7.34 -6.62
CA GLU A 113 1.76 8.22 -7.54
C GLU A 113 0.83 9.28 -8.16
N LYS A 114 -0.40 8.91 -8.57
CA LYS A 114 -1.41 9.87 -9.03
C LYS A 114 -1.84 10.84 -7.92
N MET A 115 -1.99 10.38 -6.68
CA MET A 115 -2.31 11.24 -5.53
C MET A 115 -1.21 12.27 -5.27
N ILE A 116 0.07 11.88 -5.42
CA ILE A 116 1.22 12.78 -5.27
C ILE A 116 1.30 13.76 -6.44
N TYR A 117 1.01 13.31 -7.66
CA TYR A 117 0.84 14.22 -8.79
C TYR A 117 -0.24 15.28 -8.50
N LEU A 118 -1.41 14.86 -8.00
CA LEU A 118 -2.49 15.79 -7.63
C LEU A 118 -2.10 16.73 -6.49
N LEU A 119 -1.30 16.29 -5.51
CA LEU A 119 -0.72 17.16 -4.50
C LEU A 119 0.11 18.27 -5.14
N VAL A 120 1.05 17.91 -6.02
CA VAL A 120 1.92 18.89 -6.70
C VAL A 120 1.10 19.88 -7.54
N GLU A 121 0.09 19.41 -8.26
CA GLU A 121 -0.78 20.30 -9.05
C GLU A 121 -1.58 21.25 -8.14
N LYS A 122 -2.05 20.78 -6.96
CA LYS A 122 -2.68 21.64 -5.95
C LYS A 122 -1.72 22.69 -5.40
N LEU A 123 -0.47 22.33 -5.11
CA LEU A 123 0.56 23.26 -4.63
C LEU A 123 0.89 24.34 -5.67
N LYS A 124 1.01 23.95 -6.95
CA LYS A 124 1.18 24.90 -8.07
C LYS A 124 0.00 25.86 -8.18
N ALA A 125 -1.23 25.33 -8.14
CA ALA A 125 -2.44 26.14 -8.23
C ALA A 125 -2.61 27.09 -7.03
N GLY A 126 -2.10 26.70 -5.86
CA GLY A 126 -2.01 27.53 -4.66
C GLY A 126 -0.83 28.49 -4.63
N GLU A 127 -0.06 28.61 -5.74
CA GLU A 127 1.12 29.46 -5.86
C GLU A 127 2.20 29.20 -4.79
N ILE A 128 2.28 27.96 -4.30
CA ILE A 128 3.28 27.55 -3.32
C ILE A 128 4.60 27.29 -4.04
N GLY A 129 5.65 28.00 -3.62
CA GLY A 129 7.01 27.81 -4.15
C GLY A 129 7.63 26.50 -3.67
N THR A 130 8.58 25.96 -4.44
CA THR A 130 9.26 24.69 -4.13
C THR A 130 10.01 24.71 -2.80
N GLU A 131 10.51 25.87 -2.39
CA GLU A 131 11.24 26.05 -1.12
C GLU A 131 10.33 26.13 0.12
N THR A 132 9.03 26.38 -0.09
CA THR A 132 8.08 26.52 1.02
C THR A 132 7.83 25.15 1.64
N GLU A 133 8.00 25.06 2.97
CA GLU A 133 7.72 23.82 3.69
C GLU A 133 6.23 23.47 3.61
N VAL A 134 5.94 22.31 3.03
CA VAL A 134 4.60 21.72 2.95
C VAL A 134 4.56 20.54 3.89
N GLN A 135 3.75 20.63 4.94
CA GLN A 135 3.58 19.56 5.91
C GLN A 135 2.42 18.65 5.49
N VAL A 136 2.71 17.36 5.38
CA VAL A 136 1.72 16.33 5.09
C VAL A 136 1.71 15.25 6.17
N ALA A 137 0.56 14.63 6.35
CA ALA A 137 0.40 13.46 7.20
C ALA A 137 -0.17 12.29 6.40
N PHE A 138 0.21 11.07 6.78
CA PHE A 138 -0.27 9.84 6.18
C PHE A 138 -1.30 9.13 7.07
N GLY A 139 -2.18 8.38 6.43
CA GLY A 139 -3.03 7.38 7.07
C GLY A 139 -3.18 6.15 6.19
N GLY A 140 -3.69 5.06 6.76
CA GLY A 140 -3.90 3.79 6.06
C GLY A 140 -2.75 2.80 6.25
N HIS A 141 -2.66 1.80 5.38
CA HIS A 141 -1.78 0.65 5.56
C HIS A 141 -0.29 1.02 5.45
N GLU A 142 0.57 0.43 6.29
CA GLU A 142 2.01 0.75 6.38
C GLU A 142 2.74 0.64 5.02
N LEU A 143 2.49 -0.42 4.25
CA LEU A 143 3.09 -0.59 2.91
C LEU A 143 2.72 0.54 1.93
N ALA A 144 1.52 1.11 2.04
CA ALA A 144 1.12 2.25 1.24
C ALA A 144 1.85 3.52 1.70
N GLN A 145 1.97 3.73 3.01
CA GLN A 145 2.73 4.85 3.57
C GLN A 145 4.21 4.80 3.19
N ARG A 146 4.84 3.62 3.22
CA ARG A 146 6.22 3.39 2.73
C ARG A 146 6.40 3.81 1.28
N LYS A 147 5.46 3.44 0.39
CA LYS A 147 5.48 3.85 -1.02
C LYS A 147 5.31 5.36 -1.18
N ALA A 148 4.35 5.94 -0.43
CA ALA A 148 4.12 7.37 -0.47
C ALA A 148 5.33 8.16 0.03
N PHE A 149 5.93 7.75 1.14
CA PHE A 149 7.15 8.34 1.69
C PHE A 149 8.27 8.34 0.67
N GLU A 150 8.55 7.19 0.05
CA GLU A 150 9.55 7.04 -1.01
C GLU A 150 9.31 7.99 -2.19
N SER A 151 8.05 8.23 -2.55
CA SER A 151 7.72 9.10 -3.66
C SER A 151 7.81 10.58 -3.27
N ILE A 152 7.47 10.93 -2.04
CA ILE A 152 7.55 12.30 -1.52
C ILE A 152 9.00 12.78 -1.38
N ILE A 153 9.91 11.96 -0.87
CA ILE A 153 11.32 12.34 -0.71
C ILE A 153 12.06 12.56 -2.04
N ASN A 154 11.44 12.18 -3.16
CA ASN A 154 11.95 12.38 -4.52
C ASN A 154 11.24 13.52 -5.27
N LEU A 155 10.46 14.37 -4.56
CA LEU A 155 9.85 15.58 -5.11
C LEU A 155 10.84 16.76 -5.09
N LEU A 156 10.66 17.69 -6.03
CA LEU A 156 11.34 19.00 -6.00
C LEU A 156 10.77 19.95 -4.94
N TYR A 157 9.53 19.73 -4.51
CA TYR A 157 8.91 20.52 -3.45
C TYR A 157 9.43 20.08 -2.10
N ASN A 158 9.65 21.04 -1.19
CA ASN A 158 10.00 20.80 0.20
C ASN A 158 8.80 20.26 1.00
N VAL A 159 8.45 19.00 0.75
CA VAL A 159 7.34 18.31 1.40
C VAL A 159 7.87 17.45 2.55
N VAL A 160 7.35 17.69 3.75
CA VAL A 160 7.74 17.00 4.99
C VAL A 160 6.59 16.16 5.50
N VAL A 161 6.86 14.88 5.78
CA VAL A 161 5.88 13.95 6.36
C VAL A 161 5.96 14.01 7.89
N THR A 162 4.86 14.32 8.57
CA THR A 162 4.89 14.64 10.00
C THR A 162 4.65 13.46 10.94
N ASN A 163 4.02 12.38 10.46
CA ASN A 163 3.54 11.28 11.31
C ASN A 163 3.95 9.88 10.84
N PHE A 164 4.99 9.78 10.01
CA PHE A 164 5.52 8.50 9.54
C PHE A 164 7.05 8.51 9.57
N ASP A 165 7.62 7.55 10.29
CA ASP A 165 9.06 7.27 10.31
C ASP A 165 9.33 5.96 9.54
N PRO A 166 10.13 5.98 8.47
CA PRO A 166 10.46 4.77 7.72
C PRO A 166 11.33 3.77 8.52
N GLY A 167 12.00 4.20 9.58
CA GLY A 167 12.79 3.35 10.48
C GLY A 167 13.77 2.40 9.77
N ILE A 168 13.90 1.17 10.30
CA ILE A 168 14.77 0.11 9.76
C ILE A 168 14.43 -0.22 8.29
N TRP A 169 13.16 -0.10 7.90
CA TRP A 169 12.76 -0.33 6.51
C TRP A 169 13.39 0.72 5.58
N GLY A 170 13.44 1.99 5.98
CA GLY A 170 14.04 3.08 5.22
C GLY A 170 15.54 2.87 4.96
N GLU A 171 16.28 2.47 5.99
CA GLU A 171 17.72 2.17 5.86
C GLU A 171 17.97 1.03 4.86
N ARG A 172 17.21 -0.06 4.99
CA ARG A 172 17.30 -1.22 4.09
C ARG A 172 16.84 -0.89 2.67
N TYR A 173 15.86 0.00 2.53
CA TYR A 173 15.40 0.50 1.25
C TYR A 173 16.54 1.21 0.51
N LEU A 174 17.22 2.17 1.15
CA LEU A 174 18.34 2.91 0.53
C LEU A 174 19.51 1.99 0.17
N GLN A 175 19.85 1.03 1.03
CA GLN A 175 20.85 0.00 0.72
C GLN A 175 20.46 -0.84 -0.50
N THR A 176 19.16 -1.18 -0.61
CA THR A 176 18.64 -1.96 -1.74
C THR A 176 18.67 -1.15 -3.03
N VAL A 177 18.28 0.12 -3.00
CA VAL A 177 18.35 1.03 -4.16
C VAL A 177 19.78 1.12 -4.68
N LYS A 178 20.75 1.36 -3.79
CA LYS A 178 22.17 1.40 -4.15
C LYS A 178 22.62 0.09 -4.81
N ARG A 179 22.31 -1.05 -4.19
CA ARG A 179 22.67 -2.37 -4.73
C ARG A 179 22.06 -2.63 -6.11
N LEU A 180 20.81 -2.24 -6.33
CA LEU A 180 20.14 -2.40 -7.63
C LEU A 180 20.76 -1.49 -8.69
N SER A 181 21.12 -0.27 -8.33
CA SER A 181 21.86 0.63 -9.22
C SER A 181 23.23 0.03 -9.59
N ASP A 182 23.98 -0.49 -8.62
CA ASP A 182 25.30 -1.12 -8.85
C ASP A 182 25.21 -2.34 -9.78
N GLN A 183 24.05 -3.01 -9.81
CA GLN A 183 23.75 -4.12 -10.71
C GLN A 183 23.24 -3.68 -12.10
N GLY A 184 23.12 -2.38 -12.36
CA GLY A 184 22.67 -1.83 -13.64
C GLY A 184 21.16 -1.68 -13.81
N TYR A 185 20.36 -1.84 -12.75
CA TYR A 185 18.90 -1.61 -12.80
C TYR A 185 18.51 -0.13 -12.68
N GLY A 186 19.46 0.75 -12.37
CA GLY A 186 19.25 2.21 -12.24
C GLY A 186 18.68 2.65 -10.88
N TYR A 187 18.39 3.95 -10.79
CA TYR A 187 17.76 4.58 -9.62
C TYR A 187 16.26 4.79 -9.84
N PRO A 188 15.45 4.86 -8.76
CA PRO A 188 14.09 5.39 -8.85
C PRO A 188 14.07 6.75 -9.53
N THR A 189 13.14 6.95 -10.47
CA THR A 189 13.00 8.23 -11.17
C THR A 189 12.48 9.32 -10.24
N GLU A 190 12.66 10.58 -10.62
CA GLU A 190 12.09 11.74 -9.92
C GLU A 190 10.54 11.68 -9.87
N ALA A 191 9.95 12.25 -8.82
CA ALA A 191 8.50 12.36 -8.64
C ALA A 191 7.97 13.77 -9.00
N PRO A 192 6.67 13.94 -9.33
CA PRO A 192 5.63 12.93 -9.43
C PRO A 192 5.79 12.03 -10.67
N ARG A 193 5.66 10.72 -10.49
CA ARG A 193 5.80 9.76 -11.59
C ARG A 193 4.45 9.53 -12.25
N THR A 194 4.44 9.20 -13.54
CA THR A 194 3.22 8.95 -14.32
C THR A 194 3.08 7.50 -14.84
N PRO A 195 3.49 6.44 -14.09
CA PRO A 195 3.42 5.06 -14.58
C PRO A 195 1.98 4.59 -14.80
N TYR A 196 1.01 5.27 -14.19
CA TYR A 196 -0.42 5.05 -14.38
C TYR A 196 -0.93 5.42 -15.78
N ARG A 197 -0.16 6.22 -16.55
CA ARG A 197 -0.47 6.60 -17.94
C ARG A 197 0.06 5.61 -18.98
N THR A 198 0.82 4.59 -18.57
CA THR A 198 1.30 3.57 -19.49
C THR A 198 0.20 2.53 -19.72
N PRO A 199 -0.21 2.29 -20.98
CA PRO A 199 -1.23 1.29 -21.29
C PRO A 199 -0.77 -0.08 -20.81
N ARG A 200 -1.62 -0.79 -20.05
CA ARG A 200 -1.40 -2.22 -19.85
C ARG A 200 -1.94 -2.95 -21.06
N ILE A 201 -1.07 -3.68 -21.75
CA ILE A 201 -1.50 -4.67 -22.73
C ILE A 201 -2.40 -5.65 -21.99
N SER A 202 -3.71 -5.60 -22.23
CA SER A 202 -4.62 -6.60 -21.72
C SER A 202 -4.30 -7.91 -22.44
N SER A 203 -3.58 -8.80 -21.78
CA SER A 203 -3.53 -10.19 -22.22
C SER A 203 -4.90 -10.79 -21.95
N SER A 204 -5.80 -10.73 -22.94
CA SER A 204 -6.99 -11.57 -22.94
C SER A 204 -6.54 -13.02 -22.77
N PRO A 205 -7.10 -13.81 -21.84
CA PRO A 205 -6.76 -15.21 -21.74
C PRO A 205 -7.17 -15.87 -23.05
N SER A 206 -6.18 -16.30 -23.82
CA SER A 206 -6.40 -17.15 -24.98
C SER A 206 -7.14 -18.39 -24.48
N LYS A 207 -8.40 -18.54 -24.90
CA LYS A 207 -9.19 -19.75 -24.65
C LYS A 207 -8.38 -20.92 -25.22
N ARG A 208 -7.88 -21.77 -24.33
CA ARG A 208 -7.51 -23.15 -24.67
C ARG A 208 -8.76 -24.02 -24.62
#